data_AF-A0A1W6K3C6-F1
#
_entry.id   AF-A0A1W6K3C6-F1
#
_cell.length_a   1.000
_cell.length_b   1.000
_cell.length_c   1.000
_cell.angle_alpha   90.00
_cell.angle_beta   90.00
_cell.angle_gamma   90.00
#
_symmetry.space_group_name_H-M   'P 1'
#
loop_
_entity.id
_entity.type
_entity.pdbx_description
1 polymer ?
#
loop_
_entity_poly.entity_id
_entity_poly.type
_entity_poly.pdbx_seq_one_letter_code
_entity_poly.pdbx_strand_id
1 'polypeptide(L)'
;MSKYKARTVYATAGKYKEINSVNTKNDKIIAYTPFFDIDTKIEKWEFAIRAAEVVISALEKEKIEKSVYLLWSGEGIHVRINENSIPKDYDPLTASHAIVQYILNKVKDQIEILSEASGNVLKIDELIDTKRIFTAPLSFHKELDYVAICFSPNKLDKFTLDWAKPDNFVHEEKIYEKFEENEASELLTKAIQAYKPTHEGVKPKRKEEENERGEIGRFQVMALLQAARYYLLYKDLNKAKSFGLNRAIFYAWAKYHRGYEKKPMQRITPSAIRKDRILTTVAGEEVYEDLESGYYVIGDKEQTPEDYDKEIKEKIEVIIPYEKAWDSAVQYLSTFPKETLENQRAFFQNAYLPVRDEFIEKVVKRKKSGIDAYFS
;
A
#
# COMPACT_ATOMS: atom_id res chain seq x y z
N MET A 1 25.38 5.91 23.65
CA MET A 1 23.92 6.07 23.42
C MET A 1 23.13 6.61 24.62
N SER A 2 23.65 6.59 25.86
CA SER A 2 22.93 7.10 27.05
C SER A 2 22.45 8.56 26.94
N LYS A 3 23.20 9.41 26.21
CA LYS A 3 22.87 10.81 25.97
C LYS A 3 21.54 11.03 25.24
N TYR A 4 21.17 10.12 24.33
CA TYR A 4 19.98 10.28 23.47
C TYR A 4 18.82 9.34 23.86
N LYS A 5 19.07 8.36 24.76
CA LYS A 5 18.10 7.32 25.13
C LYS A 5 17.42 6.67 23.90
N ALA A 6 18.13 6.59 22.78
CA ALA A 6 17.61 6.04 21.54
C ALA A 6 17.50 4.51 21.68
N ARG A 7 16.30 3.98 21.40
CA ARG A 7 16.05 2.53 21.36
C ARG A 7 16.50 1.95 20.01
N THR A 8 16.05 2.57 18.92
CA THR A 8 16.34 2.12 17.56
C THR A 8 17.20 3.14 16.85
N VAL A 9 18.19 2.66 16.10
CA VAL A 9 19.00 3.46 15.18
C VAL A 9 18.70 3.03 13.77
N TYR A 10 18.62 4.01 12.88
CA TYR A 10 18.40 3.80 11.47
C TYR A 10 19.60 4.32 10.66
N ALA A 11 19.88 3.67 9.53
CA ALA A 11 20.89 4.09 8.57
C ALA A 11 20.26 4.19 7.17
N THR A 12 20.84 5.03 6.31
CA THR A 12 20.37 5.19 4.93
C THR A 12 20.69 3.93 4.11
N ALA A 13 19.79 3.56 3.20
CA ALA A 13 20.04 2.49 2.23
C ALA A 13 21.02 2.92 1.12
N GLY A 14 21.00 4.21 0.78
CA GLY A 14 21.99 4.82 -0.09
C GLY A 14 23.31 5.11 0.65
N LYS A 15 24.42 4.83 -0.03
CA LYS A 15 25.76 5.26 0.36
C LYS A 15 26.11 6.56 -0.35
N TYR A 16 26.75 7.46 0.37
CA TYR A 16 27.20 8.76 -0.13
C TYR A 16 28.71 8.88 0.10
N LYS A 17 29.41 9.61 -0.77
CA LYS A 17 30.84 9.92 -0.56
C LYS A 17 31.06 10.66 0.77
N GLU A 18 30.10 11.51 1.13
CA GLU A 18 30.04 12.22 2.40
C GLU A 18 28.57 12.47 2.76
N ILE A 19 28.17 12.16 4.00
CA ILE A 19 26.80 12.37 4.47
C ILE A 19 26.67 13.82 4.97
N ASN A 20 26.20 14.71 4.10
CA ASN A 20 25.89 16.10 4.44
C ASN A 20 24.61 16.56 3.73
N SER A 21 24.05 17.69 4.19
CA SER A 21 22.76 18.21 3.72
C SER A 21 22.73 18.51 2.21
N VAL A 22 23.88 18.74 1.58
CA VAL A 22 23.99 18.99 0.14
C VAL A 22 23.91 17.67 -0.64
N ASN A 23 24.64 16.64 -0.21
CA ASN A 23 24.66 15.35 -0.87
C ASN A 23 23.35 14.57 -0.68
N THR A 24 22.73 14.68 0.50
CA THR A 24 21.45 14.01 0.80
C THR A 24 20.24 14.72 0.19
N LYS A 25 20.32 16.02 -0.13
CA LYS A 25 19.23 16.75 -0.82
C LYS A 25 19.28 16.60 -2.34
N ASN A 26 20.47 16.39 -2.89
CA ASN A 26 20.69 16.22 -4.32
C ASN A 26 20.81 14.74 -4.74
N ASP A 27 20.46 13.82 -3.85
CA ASP A 27 20.45 12.37 -4.10
C ASP A 27 21.74 11.84 -4.76
N LYS A 28 22.91 12.35 -4.33
CA LYS A 28 24.23 11.94 -4.85
C LYS A 28 24.68 10.58 -4.29
N ILE A 29 23.88 9.56 -4.56
CA ILE A 29 24.11 8.19 -4.12
C ILE A 29 25.21 7.57 -4.99
N ILE A 30 26.23 7.00 -4.35
CA ILE A 30 27.36 6.35 -5.04
C ILE A 30 27.25 4.83 -5.08
N ALA A 31 26.43 4.27 -4.19
CA ALA A 31 26.08 2.86 -4.15
C ALA A 31 24.77 2.72 -3.35
N TYR A 32 23.98 1.70 -3.60
CA TYR A 32 22.73 1.46 -2.89
C TYR A 32 22.61 -0.03 -2.61
N THR A 33 22.34 -0.41 -1.37
CA THR A 33 22.20 -1.83 -0.98
C THR A 33 20.83 -2.34 -1.45
N PRO A 34 20.72 -3.25 -2.43
CA PRO A 34 19.44 -3.85 -2.77
C PRO A 34 18.98 -4.75 -1.62
N PHE A 35 17.69 -4.68 -1.30
CA PHE A 35 17.11 -5.51 -0.25
C PHE A 35 15.67 -5.87 -0.55
N PHE A 36 15.27 -7.02 0.00
CA PHE A 36 13.91 -7.53 0.00
C PHE A 36 13.41 -7.42 1.43
N ASP A 37 12.44 -6.55 1.69
CA ASP A 37 11.90 -6.33 3.04
C ASP A 37 10.74 -7.29 3.29
N ILE A 38 10.98 -8.35 4.07
CA ILE A 38 10.01 -9.41 4.33
C ILE A 38 9.39 -9.18 5.71
N ASP A 39 8.20 -8.59 5.69
CA ASP A 39 7.42 -8.29 6.89
C ASP A 39 6.40 -9.39 7.17
N THR A 40 6.21 -9.70 8.44
CA THR A 40 5.16 -10.60 8.93
C THR A 40 4.66 -10.11 10.28
N LYS A 41 3.92 -10.94 11.00
CA LYS A 41 3.72 -10.77 12.44
C LYS A 41 4.63 -11.72 13.20
N ILE A 42 5.07 -11.31 14.39
CA ILE A 42 5.98 -12.10 15.20
C ILE A 42 5.44 -13.51 15.52
N GLU A 43 4.12 -13.69 15.64
CA GLU A 43 3.51 -15.01 15.90
C GLU A 43 3.55 -15.95 14.68
N LYS A 44 3.95 -15.43 13.51
CA LYS A 44 4.06 -16.13 12.24
C LYS A 44 5.43 -15.87 11.58
N TRP A 45 6.47 -15.71 12.40
CA TRP A 45 7.83 -15.40 11.97
C TRP A 45 8.41 -16.46 11.01
N GLU A 46 7.99 -17.73 11.15
CA GLU A 46 8.45 -18.83 10.32
C GLU A 46 8.10 -18.63 8.84
N PHE A 47 7.00 -17.91 8.53
CA PHE A 47 6.67 -17.55 7.16
C PHE A 47 7.66 -16.56 6.55
N ALA A 48 8.22 -15.65 7.34
CA ALA A 48 9.26 -14.73 6.86
C ALA A 48 10.56 -15.49 6.55
N ILE A 49 10.89 -16.52 7.34
CA ILE A 49 12.04 -17.40 7.08
C ILE A 49 11.86 -18.20 5.80
N ARG A 50 10.69 -18.82 5.59
CA ARG A 50 10.38 -19.54 4.35
C ARG A 50 10.39 -18.62 3.13
N ALA A 51 9.90 -17.38 3.28
CA ALA A 51 9.95 -16.39 2.22
C ALA A 51 11.38 -15.94 1.91
N ALA A 52 12.22 -15.77 2.92
CA ALA A 52 13.64 -15.49 2.73
C ALA A 52 14.34 -16.64 1.99
N GLU A 53 14.04 -17.89 2.33
CA GLU A 53 14.57 -19.08 1.64
C GLU A 53 14.21 -19.06 0.15
N VAL A 54 12.95 -18.77 -0.19
CA VAL A 54 12.49 -18.61 -1.58
C VAL A 54 13.29 -17.54 -2.33
N VAL A 55 13.50 -16.37 -1.72
CA VAL A 55 14.28 -15.27 -2.32
C VAL A 55 15.75 -15.66 -2.49
N ILE A 56 16.36 -16.27 -1.49
CA ILE A 56 17.76 -16.75 -1.54
C ILE A 56 17.92 -17.78 -2.65
N SER A 57 17.04 -18.77 -2.75
CA SER A 57 17.08 -19.77 -3.82
C SER A 57 16.93 -19.15 -5.22
N ALA A 58 16.20 -18.05 -5.36
CA ALA A 58 16.12 -17.32 -6.63
C ALA A 58 17.42 -16.56 -6.95
N LEU A 59 18.08 -15.99 -5.94
CA LEU A 59 19.39 -15.35 -6.07
C LEU A 59 20.49 -16.36 -6.42
N GLU A 60 20.50 -17.54 -5.77
CA GLU A 60 21.44 -18.64 -6.05
C GLU A 60 21.29 -19.15 -7.50
N LYS A 61 20.05 -19.25 -8.01
CA LYS A 61 19.80 -19.59 -9.44
C LYS A 61 20.36 -18.55 -10.42
N GLU A 62 20.54 -17.32 -9.96
CA GLU A 62 21.22 -16.24 -10.68
C GLU A 62 22.70 -16.11 -10.29
N LYS A 63 23.24 -17.11 -9.58
CA LYS A 63 24.63 -17.22 -9.11
C LYS A 63 25.07 -16.11 -8.16
N ILE A 64 24.14 -15.56 -7.39
CA ILE A 64 24.44 -14.55 -6.36
C ILE A 64 24.41 -15.22 -5.00
N GLU A 65 25.60 -15.47 -4.43
CA GLU A 65 25.76 -16.26 -3.21
C GLU A 65 26.67 -15.56 -2.20
N LYS A 66 27.82 -15.05 -2.66
CA LYS A 66 28.90 -14.57 -1.80
C LYS A 66 28.65 -13.17 -1.25
N SER A 67 27.77 -12.42 -1.91
CA SER A 67 27.40 -11.06 -1.53
C SER A 67 26.03 -10.97 -0.84
N VAL A 68 25.39 -12.10 -0.51
CA VAL A 68 24.07 -12.11 0.16
C VAL A 68 24.24 -12.22 1.67
N TYR A 69 23.52 -11.39 2.41
CA TYR A 69 23.41 -11.49 3.86
C TYR A 69 22.00 -11.19 4.33
N LEU A 70 21.69 -11.64 5.54
CA LEU A 70 20.38 -11.49 6.15
C LEU A 70 20.44 -10.50 7.30
N LEU A 71 19.35 -9.76 7.51
CA LEU A 71 19.13 -8.94 8.70
C LEU A 71 17.75 -9.25 9.27
N TRP A 72 17.68 -9.84 10.46
CA TRP A 72 16.42 -9.91 11.21
C TRP A 72 16.19 -8.56 11.89
N SER A 73 15.09 -7.87 11.59
CA SER A 73 14.82 -6.50 12.05
C SER A 73 14.01 -6.44 13.35
N GLY A 74 13.48 -7.57 13.80
CA GLY A 74 12.66 -7.72 15.00
C GLY A 74 11.33 -8.41 14.71
N GLU A 75 10.61 -7.96 13.68
CA GLU A 75 9.32 -8.52 13.25
C GLU A 75 9.35 -9.04 11.79
N GLY A 76 10.50 -8.92 11.13
CA GLY A 76 10.71 -9.34 9.75
C GLY A 76 12.18 -9.61 9.47
N ILE A 77 12.45 -10.03 8.24
CA ILE A 77 13.79 -10.34 7.75
C ILE A 77 14.06 -9.60 6.45
N HIS A 78 15.24 -9.03 6.33
CA HIS A 78 15.71 -8.43 5.08
C HIS A 78 16.69 -9.40 4.44
N VAL A 79 16.42 -9.79 3.20
CA VAL A 79 17.46 -10.39 2.35
C VAL A 79 18.18 -9.24 1.65
N ARG A 80 19.51 -9.16 1.77
CA ARG A 80 20.29 -8.04 1.25
C ARG A 80 21.42 -8.51 0.37
N ILE A 81 21.69 -7.75 -0.68
CA ILE A 81 22.84 -7.93 -1.56
C ILE A 81 23.83 -6.80 -1.24
N ASN A 82 25.10 -7.13 -1.03
CA ASN A 82 26.13 -6.13 -0.83
C ASN A 82 26.28 -5.29 -2.11
N GLU A 83 26.11 -3.98 -1.99
CA GLU A 83 26.14 -3.07 -3.14
C GLU A 83 27.48 -3.04 -3.88
N ASN A 84 28.57 -3.49 -3.26
CA ASN A 84 29.88 -3.56 -3.91
C ASN A 84 30.01 -4.73 -4.90
N SER A 85 29.05 -5.65 -4.94
CA SER A 85 28.99 -6.71 -5.94
C SER A 85 28.35 -6.25 -7.26
N ILE A 86 27.77 -5.04 -7.27
CA ILE A 86 27.06 -4.46 -8.40
C ILE A 86 28.03 -3.59 -9.22
N PRO A 87 28.08 -3.75 -10.55
CA PRO A 87 28.84 -2.86 -11.43
C PRO A 87 28.49 -1.37 -11.24
N LYS A 88 29.52 -0.51 -11.28
CA LYS A 88 29.41 0.94 -11.02
C LYS A 88 29.10 1.78 -12.26
N ASP A 89 28.92 1.15 -13.41
CA ASP A 89 28.59 1.77 -14.69
C ASP A 89 27.09 2.10 -14.83
N TYR A 90 26.27 1.72 -13.86
CA TYR A 90 24.84 2.04 -13.79
C TYR A 90 24.51 2.96 -12.60
N ASP A 91 23.40 3.69 -12.74
CA ASP A 91 22.81 4.44 -11.63
C ASP A 91 22.49 3.48 -10.46
N PRO A 92 23.04 3.70 -9.24
CA PRO A 92 22.92 2.73 -8.15
C PRO A 92 21.47 2.45 -7.71
N LEU A 93 20.61 3.47 -7.75
CA LEU A 93 19.21 3.32 -7.35
C LEU A 93 18.46 2.48 -8.38
N THR A 94 18.63 2.80 -9.67
CA THR A 94 18.03 2.06 -10.79
C THR A 94 18.51 0.61 -10.82
N ALA A 95 19.82 0.38 -10.66
CA ALA A 95 20.38 -0.96 -10.61
C ALA A 95 19.78 -1.79 -9.46
N SER A 96 19.68 -1.19 -8.27
CA SER A 96 19.10 -1.86 -7.11
C SER A 96 17.61 -2.17 -7.30
N HIS A 97 16.86 -1.21 -7.84
CA HIS A 97 15.43 -1.40 -8.10
C HIS A 97 15.20 -2.49 -9.14
N ALA A 98 15.93 -2.46 -10.25
CA ALA A 98 15.84 -3.48 -11.29
C ALA A 98 16.13 -4.89 -10.75
N ILE A 99 17.19 -5.05 -9.96
CA ILE A 99 17.55 -6.36 -9.36
C ILE A 99 16.43 -6.86 -8.44
N VAL A 100 15.91 -6.01 -7.56
CA VAL A 100 14.84 -6.39 -6.63
C VAL A 100 13.57 -6.76 -7.40
N GLN A 101 13.14 -5.92 -8.35
CA GLN A 101 11.97 -6.18 -9.19
C GLN A 101 12.09 -7.50 -9.95
N TYR A 102 13.26 -7.75 -10.55
CA TYR A 102 13.52 -8.95 -11.33
C TYR A 102 13.39 -10.23 -10.49
N ILE A 103 13.98 -10.24 -9.29
CA ILE A 103 13.92 -11.40 -8.40
C ILE A 103 12.50 -11.56 -7.83
N LEU A 104 11.85 -10.47 -7.41
CA LEU A 104 10.48 -10.50 -6.91
C LEU A 104 9.49 -11.07 -7.94
N ASN A 105 9.63 -10.70 -9.21
CA ASN A 105 8.81 -11.25 -10.29
C ASN A 105 9.00 -12.76 -10.47
N LYS A 106 10.21 -13.30 -10.22
CA LYS A 106 10.48 -14.75 -10.32
C LYS A 106 9.89 -15.56 -9.18
N VAL A 107 9.79 -14.95 -7.99
CA VAL A 107 9.30 -15.65 -6.79
C VAL A 107 7.84 -15.38 -6.48
N LYS A 108 7.18 -14.50 -7.24
CA LYS A 108 5.83 -14.00 -6.98
C LYS A 108 4.85 -15.11 -6.58
N ASP A 109 4.71 -16.15 -7.41
CA ASP A 109 3.74 -17.23 -7.17
C ASP A 109 4.01 -17.98 -5.85
N GLN A 110 5.28 -18.23 -5.53
CA GLN A 110 5.66 -18.92 -4.28
C GLN A 110 5.40 -18.04 -3.06
N ILE A 111 5.68 -16.74 -3.17
CA ILE A 111 5.41 -15.76 -2.11
C ILE A 111 3.90 -15.57 -1.92
N GLU A 112 3.09 -15.57 -2.98
CA GLU A 112 1.63 -15.51 -2.90
C GLU A 112 1.08 -16.72 -2.12
N ILE A 113 1.54 -17.93 -2.43
CA ILE A 113 1.16 -19.16 -1.69
C ILE A 113 1.53 -19.04 -0.20
N LEU A 114 2.74 -18.58 0.12
CA LEU A 114 3.17 -18.39 1.51
C LEU A 114 2.37 -17.29 2.22
N SER A 115 2.02 -16.21 1.51
CA SER A 115 1.20 -15.13 2.06
C SER A 115 -0.20 -15.65 2.42
N GLU A 116 -0.84 -16.38 1.52
CA GLU A 116 -2.15 -16.99 1.77
C GLU A 116 -2.11 -17.96 2.96
N ALA A 117 -1.11 -18.85 3.00
CA ALA A 117 -0.92 -19.78 4.11
C ALA A 117 -0.64 -19.06 5.45
N SER A 118 -0.03 -17.88 5.42
CA SER A 118 0.15 -17.03 6.60
C SER A 118 -1.13 -16.31 7.04
N GLY A 119 -2.24 -16.43 6.31
CA GLY A 119 -3.44 -15.62 6.52
C GLY A 119 -3.26 -14.16 6.06
N ASN A 120 -2.48 -13.95 5.00
CA ASN A 120 -2.17 -12.66 4.36
C ASN A 120 -1.44 -11.65 5.26
N VAL A 121 -0.66 -12.13 6.24
CA VAL A 121 0.17 -11.25 7.08
C VAL A 121 1.59 -11.09 6.54
N LEU A 122 2.10 -12.10 5.83
CA LEU A 122 3.40 -12.04 5.16
C LEU A 122 3.34 -11.12 3.94
N LYS A 123 4.29 -10.20 3.83
CA LYS A 123 4.45 -9.29 2.69
C LYS A 123 5.92 -9.14 2.34
N ILE A 124 6.22 -8.91 1.06
CA ILE A 124 7.57 -8.51 0.63
C ILE A 124 7.46 -7.19 -0.13
N ASP A 125 7.97 -6.13 0.47
CA ASP A 125 7.92 -4.81 -0.14
C ASP A 125 9.22 -4.50 -0.92
N GLU A 126 9.04 -3.91 -2.11
CA GLU A 126 10.10 -3.34 -2.94
C GLU A 126 10.36 -1.89 -2.51
N LEU A 127 11.06 -1.73 -1.39
CA LEU A 127 11.30 -0.43 -0.77
C LEU A 127 12.59 0.21 -1.28
N ILE A 128 12.70 0.46 -2.58
CA ILE A 128 13.87 1.12 -3.18
C ILE A 128 13.54 2.57 -3.54
N ASP A 129 14.07 3.53 -2.76
CA ASP A 129 13.93 4.97 -3.00
C ASP A 129 15.07 5.78 -2.36
N THR A 130 15.25 7.03 -2.77
CA THR A 130 16.40 7.86 -2.38
C THR A 130 16.45 8.22 -0.89
N LYS A 131 15.33 8.07 -0.15
CA LYS A 131 15.21 8.45 1.27
C LYS A 131 15.03 7.24 2.18
N ARG A 132 15.16 6.03 1.63
CA ARG A 132 14.96 4.82 2.38
C ARG A 132 15.99 4.67 3.50
N ILE A 133 15.49 4.30 4.66
CA ILE A 133 16.28 3.97 5.83
C ILE A 133 15.97 2.55 6.28
N PHE A 134 16.93 1.89 6.90
CA PHE A 134 16.75 0.59 7.52
C PHE A 134 17.23 0.60 8.97
N THR A 135 16.69 -0.33 9.77
CA THR A 135 17.17 -0.57 11.13
C THR A 135 18.64 -0.98 11.08
N ALA A 136 19.51 -0.21 11.73
CA ALA A 136 20.94 -0.48 11.76
C ALA A 136 21.19 -1.78 12.56
N PRO A 137 22.13 -2.64 12.12
CA PRO A 137 22.52 -3.82 12.88
C PRO A 137 22.87 -3.46 14.34
N LEU A 138 22.55 -4.38 15.26
CA LEU A 138 22.74 -4.23 16.71
C LEU A 138 21.90 -3.11 17.36
N SER A 139 20.89 -2.59 16.67
CA SER A 139 19.86 -1.72 17.26
C SER A 139 18.72 -2.54 17.84
N PHE A 140 18.03 -2.02 18.87
CA PHE A 140 16.77 -2.61 19.29
C PHE A 140 15.66 -2.28 18.28
N HIS A 141 14.71 -3.21 18.13
CA HIS A 141 13.45 -2.95 17.47
C HIS A 141 12.65 -1.88 18.23
N LYS A 142 11.85 -1.09 17.52
CA LYS A 142 11.16 0.11 18.06
C LYS A 142 10.21 -0.18 19.22
N GLU A 143 9.63 -1.37 19.25
CA GLU A 143 8.58 -1.77 20.19
C GLU A 143 8.93 -3.09 20.88
N LEU A 144 9.16 -4.15 20.10
CA LEU A 144 9.60 -5.46 20.60
C LEU A 144 11.00 -5.45 21.23
N ASP A 145 11.22 -6.25 22.28
CA ASP A 145 12.53 -6.49 22.91
C ASP A 145 13.36 -7.50 22.10
N TYR A 146 13.65 -7.13 20.85
CA TYR A 146 14.55 -7.85 19.96
C TYR A 146 15.64 -6.92 19.43
N VAL A 147 16.83 -7.49 19.22
CA VAL A 147 18.00 -6.85 18.62
C VAL A 147 18.05 -7.21 17.14
N ALA A 148 18.33 -6.21 16.31
CA ALA A 148 18.54 -6.42 14.89
C ALA A 148 19.87 -7.15 14.65
N ILE A 149 19.83 -8.37 14.14
CA ILE A 149 21.02 -9.22 13.95
C ILE A 149 21.26 -9.52 12.48
N CYS A 150 22.53 -9.71 12.12
CA CYS A 150 22.93 -10.12 10.79
C CYS A 150 23.50 -11.52 10.81
N PHE A 151 23.22 -12.32 9.79
CA PHE A 151 23.74 -13.67 9.67
C PHE A 151 23.77 -14.13 8.21
N SER A 152 24.56 -15.18 7.94
CA SER A 152 24.72 -15.76 6.62
C SER A 152 23.49 -16.59 6.19
N PRO A 153 23.14 -16.64 4.88
CA PRO A 153 22.03 -17.45 4.35
C PRO A 153 22.07 -18.93 4.75
N ASN A 154 23.26 -19.54 4.81
CA ASN A 154 23.45 -20.94 5.19
C ASN A 154 23.13 -21.29 6.66
N LYS A 155 22.73 -20.30 7.47
CA LYS A 155 22.28 -20.47 8.86
C LYS A 155 20.78 -20.24 9.01
N LEU A 156 20.06 -19.93 7.93
CA LEU A 156 18.64 -19.59 7.95
C LEU A 156 17.77 -20.73 8.51
N ASP A 157 18.10 -21.98 8.20
CA ASP A 157 17.45 -23.20 8.70
C ASP A 157 17.55 -23.37 10.22
N LYS A 158 18.58 -22.79 10.84
CA LYS A 158 18.84 -22.84 12.29
C LYS A 158 18.29 -21.63 13.04
N PHE A 159 17.74 -20.65 12.33
CA PHE A 159 17.26 -19.42 12.94
C PHE A 159 16.07 -19.71 13.87
N THR A 160 16.10 -19.09 15.05
CA THR A 160 14.99 -19.05 16.01
C THR A 160 14.91 -17.63 16.59
N LEU A 161 13.75 -17.23 17.09
CA LEU A 161 13.60 -15.89 17.71
C LEU A 161 14.55 -15.65 18.89
N ASP A 162 15.06 -16.70 19.53
CA ASP A 162 16.06 -16.60 20.60
C ASP A 162 17.34 -15.92 20.13
N TRP A 163 17.70 -16.03 18.85
CA TRP A 163 18.87 -15.35 18.29
C TRP A 163 18.76 -13.83 18.34
N ALA A 164 17.54 -13.28 18.42
CA ALA A 164 17.33 -11.84 18.46
C ALA A 164 17.14 -11.32 19.91
N LYS A 165 17.17 -12.19 20.94
CA LYS A 165 16.96 -11.75 22.32
C LYS A 165 18.14 -10.92 22.84
N PRO A 166 17.89 -9.81 23.57
CA PRO A 166 18.95 -8.88 23.99
C PRO A 166 20.07 -9.50 24.83
N ASP A 167 19.75 -10.50 25.66
CA ASP A 167 20.70 -11.09 26.60
C ASP A 167 21.69 -12.08 25.95
N ASN A 168 21.34 -12.61 24.78
CA ASN A 168 22.07 -13.72 24.14
C ASN A 168 21.96 -13.71 22.61
N PHE A 169 21.90 -12.53 22.00
CA PHE A 169 21.71 -12.41 20.55
C PHE A 169 22.87 -13.06 19.77
N VAL A 170 22.55 -13.57 18.58
CA VAL A 170 23.52 -14.19 17.67
C VAL A 170 23.69 -13.30 16.45
N HIS A 171 24.81 -12.58 16.40
CA HIS A 171 25.17 -11.70 15.29
C HIS A 171 26.49 -12.17 14.65
N GLU A 172 26.51 -12.34 13.33
CA GLU A 172 27.74 -12.58 12.59
C GLU A 172 28.40 -11.24 12.24
N GLU A 173 29.48 -10.91 12.94
CA GLU A 173 30.22 -9.67 12.71
C GLU A 173 30.69 -9.57 11.26
N LYS A 174 30.56 -8.38 10.68
CA LYS A 174 31.06 -8.03 9.34
C LYS A 174 30.51 -8.86 8.18
N ILE A 175 29.45 -9.65 8.39
CA ILE A 175 28.82 -10.38 7.27
C ILE A 175 28.33 -9.44 6.16
N TYR A 176 27.86 -8.25 6.55
CA TYR A 176 27.46 -7.17 5.63
C TYR A 176 28.63 -6.50 4.89
N GLU A 177 29.88 -6.86 5.21
CA GLU A 177 31.09 -6.42 4.49
C GLU A 177 31.55 -7.44 3.44
N LYS A 178 31.03 -8.68 3.46
CA LYS A 178 31.42 -9.73 2.51
C LYS A 178 30.77 -9.48 1.15
N PHE A 179 31.56 -9.56 0.08
CA PHE A 179 31.10 -9.53 -1.30
C PHE A 179 32.14 -10.11 -2.26
N GLU A 180 31.70 -10.47 -3.45
CA GLU A 180 32.56 -10.68 -4.62
C GLU A 180 32.30 -9.55 -5.64
N GLU A 181 33.38 -8.90 -6.07
CA GLU A 181 33.29 -7.79 -7.02
C GLU A 181 32.67 -8.27 -8.34
N ASN A 182 31.69 -7.52 -8.85
CA ASN A 182 30.98 -7.82 -10.11
C ASN A 182 30.18 -9.13 -10.14
N GLU A 183 29.94 -9.79 -8.99
CA GLU A 183 29.08 -10.99 -8.91
C GLU A 183 27.69 -10.74 -9.52
N ALA A 184 27.13 -9.55 -9.31
CA ALA A 184 25.79 -9.20 -9.79
C ALA A 184 25.73 -8.74 -11.26
N SER A 185 26.82 -8.82 -12.03
CA SER A 185 26.85 -8.29 -13.41
C SER A 185 25.86 -8.97 -14.36
N GLU A 186 25.82 -10.30 -14.35
CA GLU A 186 24.93 -11.08 -15.23
C GLU A 186 23.46 -10.84 -14.82
N LEU A 187 23.18 -10.86 -13.52
CA LEU A 187 21.87 -10.56 -12.97
C LEU A 187 21.42 -9.14 -13.33
N LEU A 188 22.27 -8.13 -13.16
CA LEU A 188 21.96 -6.74 -13.47
C LEU A 188 21.61 -6.58 -14.96
N THR A 189 22.36 -7.24 -15.85
CA THR A 189 22.10 -7.20 -17.29
C THR A 189 20.69 -7.74 -17.61
N LYS A 190 20.32 -8.90 -17.06
CA LYS A 190 18.98 -9.48 -17.23
C LYS A 190 17.89 -8.59 -16.60
N ALA A 191 18.17 -8.06 -15.42
CA ALA A 191 17.25 -7.22 -14.67
C ALA A 191 16.92 -5.93 -15.44
N ILE A 192 17.93 -5.23 -15.96
CA ILE A 192 17.76 -4.00 -16.75
C ILE A 192 17.00 -4.25 -18.05
N GLN A 193 17.22 -5.39 -18.72
CA GLN A 193 16.47 -5.76 -19.93
C GLN A 193 14.97 -5.96 -19.65
N ALA A 194 14.62 -6.45 -18.45
CA ALA A 194 13.24 -6.66 -18.03
C ALA A 194 12.65 -5.47 -17.25
N TYR A 195 13.47 -4.46 -16.93
CA TYR A 195 13.14 -3.41 -15.98
C TYR A 195 12.05 -2.50 -16.52
N LYS A 196 11.01 -2.31 -15.70
CA LYS A 196 9.99 -1.27 -15.91
C LYS A 196 10.09 -0.33 -14.72
N PRO A 197 10.25 0.99 -14.91
CA PRO A 197 10.33 1.96 -13.82
C PRO A 197 8.96 2.17 -13.16
N THR A 198 8.43 1.11 -12.56
CA THR A 198 7.20 1.06 -11.78
C THR A 198 7.56 0.57 -10.38
N HIS A 199 7.10 1.25 -9.32
CA HIS A 199 7.27 0.77 -7.94
C HIS A 199 6.16 -0.25 -7.62
N GLU A 200 6.32 -1.46 -8.13
CA GLU A 200 5.37 -2.56 -7.98
C GLU A 200 6.01 -3.69 -7.17
N GLY A 201 6.31 -3.42 -5.90
CA GLY A 201 6.65 -4.49 -4.98
C GLY A 201 5.57 -5.57 -4.95
N VAL A 202 5.94 -6.79 -4.55
CA VAL A 202 5.00 -7.92 -4.36
C VAL A 202 4.21 -7.66 -3.08
N LYS A 203 3.31 -6.69 -3.20
CA LYS A 203 2.24 -6.50 -2.24
C LYS A 203 1.41 -7.78 -2.28
N PRO A 204 0.86 -8.24 -1.14
CA PRO A 204 -0.23 -9.22 -1.21
C PRO A 204 -1.19 -8.68 -2.25
N LYS A 205 -1.70 -9.51 -3.16
CA LYS A 205 -2.77 -9.09 -4.07
C LYS A 205 -3.72 -8.27 -3.22
N ARG A 206 -3.69 -6.94 -3.38
CA ARG A 206 -4.89 -6.18 -3.13
C ARG A 206 -5.80 -6.90 -4.07
N LYS A 207 -6.82 -7.52 -3.51
CA LYS A 207 -8.06 -7.66 -4.23
C LYS A 207 -8.41 -6.25 -4.76
N GLU A 208 -7.80 -5.80 -5.84
CA GLU A 208 -8.60 -5.61 -7.03
C GLU A 208 -9.18 -6.99 -7.22
N GLU A 209 -10.40 -7.13 -6.71
CA GLU A 209 -11.20 -8.30 -6.96
C GLU A 209 -11.25 -8.36 -8.49
N GLU A 210 -10.30 -9.08 -9.10
CA GLU A 210 -10.67 -9.92 -10.23
C GLU A 210 -11.78 -10.77 -9.65
N ASN A 211 -12.96 -10.25 -9.89
CA ASN A 211 -14.15 -10.79 -9.34
C ASN A 211 -14.36 -12.05 -10.15
N GLU A 212 -13.81 -13.16 -9.68
CA GLU A 212 -14.14 -14.50 -10.19
C GLU A 212 -15.67 -14.74 -10.12
N ARG A 213 -16.39 -13.91 -9.35
CA ARG A 213 -17.85 -13.85 -9.26
C ARG A 213 -18.53 -12.76 -10.11
N GLY A 214 -17.79 -11.86 -10.75
CA GLY A 214 -18.35 -10.70 -11.46
C GLY A 214 -19.10 -9.72 -10.55
N GLU A 215 -18.65 -9.50 -9.31
CA GLU A 215 -19.30 -8.60 -8.32
C GLU A 215 -18.76 -7.14 -8.29
N ILE A 216 -19.62 -6.25 -7.81
CA ILE A 216 -19.38 -4.89 -7.34
C ILE A 216 -18.36 -4.69 -6.21
N GLY A 217 -17.11 -4.24 -6.41
CA GLY A 217 -16.25 -3.88 -5.28
C GLY A 217 -16.90 -2.83 -4.34
N ARG A 218 -16.81 -3.02 -3.01
CA ARG A 218 -17.51 -2.15 -2.01
C ARG A 218 -17.19 -0.66 -2.13
N PHE A 219 -15.98 -0.33 -2.55
CA PHE A 219 -15.53 1.05 -2.78
C PHE A 219 -16.26 1.64 -4.00
N GLN A 220 -16.32 0.89 -5.10
CA GLN A 220 -17.07 1.25 -6.30
C GLN A 220 -18.57 1.38 -6.02
N VAL A 221 -19.18 0.45 -5.26
CA VAL A 221 -20.59 0.56 -4.85
C VAL A 221 -20.83 1.81 -4.00
N MET A 222 -19.92 2.15 -3.08
CA MET A 222 -20.05 3.36 -2.26
C MET A 222 -20.00 4.62 -3.13
N ALA A 223 -19.00 4.71 -4.02
CA ALA A 223 -18.84 5.86 -4.89
C ALA A 223 -20.03 6.04 -5.84
N LEU A 224 -20.49 4.94 -6.46
CA LEU A 224 -21.64 4.93 -7.36
C LEU A 224 -22.91 5.41 -6.65
N LEU A 225 -23.22 4.85 -5.48
CA LEU A 225 -24.43 5.22 -4.75
C LEU A 225 -24.36 6.64 -4.18
N GLN A 226 -23.20 7.11 -3.74
CA GLN A 226 -23.06 8.50 -3.29
C GLN A 226 -23.16 9.50 -4.46
N ALA A 227 -22.62 9.16 -5.64
CA ALA A 227 -22.81 9.94 -6.84
C ALA A 227 -24.29 9.98 -7.28
N ALA A 228 -24.96 8.82 -7.33
CA ALA A 228 -26.39 8.75 -7.65
C ALA A 228 -27.25 9.51 -6.63
N ARG A 229 -26.93 9.41 -5.32
CA ARG A 229 -27.55 10.18 -4.24
C ARG A 229 -27.42 11.69 -4.47
N TYR A 230 -26.20 12.15 -4.76
CA TYR A 230 -25.95 13.57 -5.08
C TYR A 230 -26.76 14.00 -6.29
N TYR A 231 -26.73 13.21 -7.37
CA TYR A 231 -27.45 13.51 -8.61
C TYR A 231 -28.96 13.62 -8.38
N LEU A 232 -29.54 12.75 -7.54
CA LEU A 232 -30.96 12.83 -7.19
C LEU A 232 -31.31 14.12 -6.44
N LEU A 233 -30.44 14.59 -5.55
CA LEU A 233 -30.66 15.80 -4.74
C LEU A 233 -30.39 17.10 -5.50
N TYR A 234 -29.36 17.14 -6.34
CA TYR A 234 -28.81 18.38 -6.88
C TYR A 234 -28.76 18.45 -8.42
N LYS A 235 -28.99 17.34 -9.13
CA LYS A 235 -29.09 17.25 -10.59
C LYS A 235 -27.85 17.70 -11.38
N ASP A 236 -26.68 17.73 -10.75
CA ASP A 236 -25.38 17.98 -11.39
C ASP A 236 -24.55 16.69 -11.43
N LEU A 237 -24.30 16.19 -12.64
CA LEU A 237 -23.60 14.91 -12.85
C LEU A 237 -22.09 15.02 -12.57
N ASN A 238 -21.46 16.15 -12.90
CA ASN A 238 -20.02 16.32 -12.71
C ASN A 238 -19.71 16.42 -11.21
N LYS A 239 -20.48 17.25 -10.49
CA LYS A 239 -20.37 17.31 -9.03
C LYS A 239 -20.80 16.01 -8.36
N ALA A 240 -21.76 15.26 -8.92
CA ALA A 240 -22.11 13.93 -8.42
C ALA A 240 -20.90 12.98 -8.45
N LYS A 241 -20.20 12.89 -9.57
CA LYS A 241 -19.00 12.06 -9.71
C LYS A 241 -17.91 12.48 -8.72
N SER A 242 -17.63 13.78 -8.65
CA SER A 242 -16.69 14.36 -7.69
C SER A 242 -17.05 13.99 -6.24
N PHE A 243 -18.32 14.18 -5.85
CA PHE A 243 -18.82 13.89 -4.50
C PHE A 243 -18.75 12.40 -4.19
N GLY A 244 -19.19 11.55 -5.11
CA GLY A 244 -19.20 10.10 -4.94
C GLY A 244 -17.82 9.55 -4.64
N LEU A 245 -16.82 9.93 -5.45
CA LEU A 245 -15.43 9.52 -5.24
C LEU A 245 -14.89 10.07 -3.91
N ASN A 246 -15.10 11.35 -3.64
CA ASN A 246 -14.64 12.01 -2.41
C ASN A 246 -15.18 11.29 -1.15
N ARG A 247 -16.48 10.97 -1.11
CA ARG A 247 -17.10 10.25 0.00
C ARG A 247 -16.58 8.83 0.13
N ALA A 248 -16.39 8.10 -0.96
CA ALA A 248 -15.83 6.75 -0.91
C ALA A 248 -14.42 6.74 -0.30
N ILE A 249 -13.56 7.70 -0.69
CA ILE A 249 -12.22 7.88 -0.11
C ILE A 249 -12.31 8.21 1.38
N PHE A 250 -13.18 9.16 1.75
CA PHE A 250 -13.37 9.54 3.15
C PHE A 250 -13.78 8.34 4.03
N TYR A 251 -14.75 7.53 3.61
CA TYR A 251 -15.20 6.37 4.38
C TYR A 251 -14.15 5.24 4.42
N ALA A 252 -13.40 5.05 3.34
CA ALA A 252 -12.27 4.13 3.33
C ALA A 252 -11.24 4.57 4.39
N TRP A 253 -10.84 5.84 4.41
CA TRP A 253 -9.94 6.41 5.41
C TRP A 253 -10.49 6.29 6.84
N ALA A 254 -11.75 6.68 7.06
CA ALA A 254 -12.39 6.67 8.36
C ALA A 254 -12.47 5.24 8.96
N LYS A 255 -12.66 4.22 8.14
CA LYS A 255 -12.67 2.81 8.57
C LYS A 255 -11.33 2.39 9.18
N TYR A 256 -10.21 2.84 8.62
CA TYR A 256 -8.86 2.53 9.15
C TYR A 256 -8.52 3.31 10.42
N HIS A 257 -9.17 4.46 10.66
CA HIS A 257 -8.86 5.36 11.79
C HIS A 257 -9.86 5.26 12.96
N ARG A 258 -10.82 4.32 12.94
CA ARG A 258 -11.80 4.08 14.02
C ARG A 258 -11.19 3.60 15.36
N GLY A 259 -9.89 3.32 15.41
CA GLY A 259 -9.13 3.00 16.63
C GLY A 259 -8.11 4.08 17.05
N TYR A 260 -8.09 5.24 16.41
CA TYR A 260 -7.19 6.33 16.79
C TYR A 260 -7.86 7.15 17.90
N GLU A 261 -7.45 6.95 19.15
CA GLU A 261 -7.77 7.89 20.22
C GLU A 261 -7.25 9.27 19.81
N LYS A 262 -8.16 10.26 19.78
CA LYS A 262 -7.76 11.65 19.62
C LYS A 262 -6.90 12.03 20.82
N LYS A 263 -5.57 11.98 20.70
CA LYS A 263 -4.71 12.80 21.56
C LYS A 263 -5.24 14.23 21.47
N PRO A 264 -5.41 14.95 22.59
CA PRO A 264 -5.83 16.34 22.55
C PRO A 264 -4.72 17.10 21.83
N MET A 265 -4.93 17.32 20.54
CA MET A 265 -4.01 18.11 19.75
C MET A 265 -4.16 19.53 20.29
N GLN A 266 -3.09 20.04 20.91
CA GLN A 266 -2.93 21.48 21.06
C GLN A 266 -3.32 22.11 19.74
N ARG A 267 -4.18 23.13 19.79
CA ARG A 267 -4.52 23.99 18.64
C ARG A 267 -3.23 24.65 18.16
N ILE A 268 -2.44 23.92 17.41
CA ILE A 268 -1.50 24.50 16.48
C ILE A 268 -2.37 24.78 15.26
N THR A 269 -2.91 25.99 15.22
CA THR A 269 -3.41 26.59 13.99
C THR A 269 -2.18 26.82 13.12
N PRO A 270 -2.08 26.16 11.95
CA PRO A 270 -1.66 26.92 10.80
C PRO A 270 -2.48 26.48 9.58
N SER A 271 -3.81 26.51 9.68
CA SER A 271 -4.55 26.84 8.48
C SER A 271 -4.39 28.35 8.33
N ALA A 272 -3.34 28.76 7.63
CA ALA A 272 -3.55 29.85 6.70
C ALA A 272 -4.87 29.53 6.00
N ILE A 273 -5.87 30.39 6.17
CA ILE A 273 -7.17 30.28 5.53
C ILE A 273 -6.87 29.99 4.06
N ARG A 274 -7.03 28.72 3.67
CA ARG A 274 -6.76 28.26 2.32
C ARG A 274 -7.86 28.88 1.47
N LYS A 275 -7.54 30.04 0.87
CA LYS A 275 -8.48 30.87 0.11
C LYS A 275 -8.95 30.19 -1.18
N ASP A 276 -8.42 29.02 -1.51
CA ASP A 276 -8.77 28.19 -2.66
C ASP A 276 -10.00 27.30 -2.40
N ARG A 277 -10.44 27.10 -1.15
CA ARG A 277 -11.53 26.16 -0.84
C ARG A 277 -12.45 26.63 0.28
N ILE A 278 -13.69 26.17 0.25
CA ILE A 278 -14.73 26.44 1.25
C ILE A 278 -15.25 25.16 1.87
N LEU A 279 -15.63 25.20 3.14
CA LEU A 279 -16.35 24.10 3.78
C LEU A 279 -17.85 24.26 3.48
N THR A 280 -18.44 23.27 2.81
CA THR A 280 -19.85 23.24 2.41
C THR A 280 -20.55 22.02 2.99
N THR A 281 -21.87 22.09 3.16
CA THR A 281 -22.69 20.95 3.60
C THR A 281 -23.44 20.38 2.41
N VAL A 282 -23.15 19.13 2.08
CA VAL A 282 -23.72 18.41 0.93
C VAL A 282 -24.27 17.08 1.41
N ALA A 283 -25.55 16.81 1.14
CA ALA A 283 -26.25 15.60 1.58
C ALA A 283 -26.02 15.28 3.09
N GLY A 284 -26.08 16.31 3.92
CA GLY A 284 -25.89 16.20 5.38
C GLY A 284 -24.45 15.91 5.83
N GLU A 285 -23.46 16.12 4.97
CA GLU A 285 -22.03 15.92 5.26
C GLU A 285 -21.23 17.19 4.99
N GLU A 286 -20.29 17.53 5.86
CA GLU A 286 -19.34 18.61 5.63
C GLU A 286 -18.21 18.15 4.69
N VAL A 287 -17.99 18.89 3.61
CA VAL A 287 -17.00 18.60 2.56
C VAL A 287 -16.31 19.90 2.14
N TYR A 288 -15.01 19.84 1.84
CA TYR A 288 -14.33 20.97 1.21
C TYR A 288 -14.66 21.01 -0.29
N GLU A 289 -15.00 22.17 -0.81
CA GLU A 289 -15.23 22.45 -2.23
C GLU A 289 -14.19 23.47 -2.69
N ASP A 290 -13.55 23.19 -3.81
CA ASP A 290 -12.63 24.11 -4.48
C ASP A 290 -13.42 25.29 -5.08
N LEU A 291 -12.93 26.51 -4.89
CA LEU A 291 -13.63 27.73 -5.31
C LEU A 291 -13.56 28.00 -6.82
N GLU A 292 -12.57 27.45 -7.52
CA GLU A 292 -12.40 27.66 -8.95
C GLU A 292 -13.16 26.60 -9.74
N SER A 293 -12.98 25.33 -9.41
CA SER A 293 -13.61 24.21 -10.13
C SER A 293 -15.03 23.88 -9.62
N GLY A 294 -15.31 24.15 -8.34
CA GLY A 294 -16.52 23.70 -7.67
C GLY A 294 -16.54 22.20 -7.33
N TYR A 295 -15.41 21.51 -7.47
CA TYR A 295 -15.28 20.09 -7.13
C TYR A 295 -14.83 19.85 -5.70
N TYR A 296 -15.13 18.66 -5.19
CA TYR A 296 -14.89 18.30 -3.80
C TYR A 296 -13.45 17.84 -3.55
N VAL A 297 -12.93 18.21 -2.39
CA VAL A 297 -11.52 18.08 -2.03
C VAL A 297 -11.38 17.26 -0.75
N ILE A 298 -10.38 16.39 -0.69
CA ILE A 298 -9.95 15.69 0.53
C ILE A 298 -8.43 15.78 0.67
N GLY A 299 -7.96 16.20 1.85
CA GLY A 299 -6.54 16.55 2.03
C GLY A 299 -6.12 17.67 1.08
N ASP A 300 -5.15 17.40 0.21
CA ASP A 300 -4.63 18.34 -0.78
C ASP A 300 -5.06 18.01 -2.22
N LYS A 301 -5.90 16.98 -2.41
CA LYS A 301 -6.29 16.50 -3.73
C LYS A 301 -7.77 16.81 -4.01
N GLU A 302 -8.04 17.46 -5.14
CA GLU A 302 -9.37 17.59 -5.75
C GLU A 302 -9.81 16.26 -6.38
N GLN A 303 -11.10 15.92 -6.32
CA GLN A 303 -11.67 14.75 -6.98
C GLN A 303 -12.46 15.21 -8.19
N THR A 304 -11.89 15.06 -9.39
CA THR A 304 -12.57 15.46 -10.63
C THR A 304 -13.52 14.37 -11.15
N PRO A 305 -14.44 14.68 -12.07
CA PRO A 305 -15.23 13.69 -12.79
C PRO A 305 -14.37 12.63 -13.51
N GLU A 306 -13.21 13.00 -14.04
CA GLU A 306 -12.29 12.10 -14.74
C GLU A 306 -11.62 11.13 -13.76
N ASP A 307 -11.26 11.59 -12.56
CA ASP A 307 -10.76 10.73 -11.48
C ASP A 307 -11.83 9.68 -11.09
N TYR A 308 -13.11 10.07 -11.03
CA TYR A 308 -14.21 9.13 -10.80
C TYR A 308 -14.32 8.13 -11.96
N ASP A 309 -14.23 8.59 -13.21
CA ASP A 309 -14.36 7.69 -14.35
C ASP A 309 -13.25 6.64 -14.36
N LYS A 310 -12.01 7.04 -14.08
CA LYS A 310 -10.88 6.13 -13.97
C LYS A 310 -11.00 5.13 -12.81
N GLU A 311 -11.35 5.59 -11.62
CA GLU A 311 -11.34 4.74 -10.42
C GLU A 311 -12.61 3.92 -10.21
N ILE A 312 -13.74 4.40 -10.75
CA ILE A 312 -15.07 3.84 -10.53
C ILE A 312 -15.69 3.35 -11.84
N LYS A 313 -15.86 4.21 -12.85
CA LYS A 313 -16.57 3.84 -14.08
C LYS A 313 -15.86 2.69 -14.79
N GLU A 314 -14.58 2.85 -15.11
CA GLU A 314 -13.80 1.85 -15.84
C GLU A 314 -13.81 0.49 -15.12
N LYS A 315 -13.68 0.48 -13.79
CA LYS A 315 -13.68 -0.76 -13.00
C LYS A 315 -15.04 -1.45 -12.95
N ILE A 316 -16.13 -0.69 -12.94
CA ILE A 316 -17.49 -1.23 -13.04
C ILE A 316 -17.75 -1.77 -14.45
N GLU A 317 -17.31 -1.05 -15.50
CA GLU A 317 -17.52 -1.37 -16.91
C GLU A 317 -16.98 -2.76 -17.29
N VAL A 318 -15.89 -3.20 -16.66
CA VAL A 318 -15.34 -4.56 -16.84
C VAL A 318 -16.34 -5.64 -16.42
N ILE A 319 -17.26 -5.35 -15.50
CA ILE A 319 -18.19 -6.30 -14.91
C ILE A 319 -19.60 -6.19 -15.52
N ILE A 320 -20.13 -4.97 -15.61
CA ILE A 320 -21.42 -4.65 -16.24
C ILE A 320 -21.32 -3.28 -16.91
N PRO A 321 -22.09 -3.01 -17.98
CA PRO A 321 -22.14 -1.67 -18.58
C PRO A 321 -22.42 -0.61 -17.52
N TYR A 322 -21.56 0.41 -17.41
CA TYR A 322 -21.66 1.38 -16.34
C TYR A 322 -22.99 2.13 -16.37
N GLU A 323 -23.49 2.44 -17.56
CA GLU A 323 -24.78 3.10 -17.73
C GLU A 323 -25.92 2.28 -17.09
N LYS A 324 -25.87 0.94 -17.22
CA LYS A 324 -26.83 0.05 -16.56
C LYS A 324 -26.69 0.07 -15.04
N ALA A 325 -25.46 0.10 -14.54
CA ALA A 325 -25.19 0.20 -13.10
C ALA A 325 -25.69 1.54 -12.52
N TRP A 326 -25.43 2.64 -13.24
CA TRP A 326 -25.86 4.00 -12.91
C TRP A 326 -27.37 4.11 -12.87
N ASP A 327 -28.07 3.69 -13.93
CA ASP A 327 -29.53 3.77 -13.99
C ASP A 327 -30.18 2.94 -12.88
N SER A 328 -29.64 1.74 -12.61
CA SER A 328 -30.11 0.89 -11.51
C SER A 328 -29.88 1.54 -10.15
N ALA A 329 -28.73 2.20 -9.94
CA ALA A 329 -28.43 2.94 -8.71
C ALA A 329 -29.37 4.13 -8.50
N VAL A 330 -29.61 4.92 -9.54
CA VAL A 330 -30.55 6.06 -9.50
C VAL A 330 -31.98 5.58 -9.23
N GLN A 331 -32.44 4.53 -9.92
CA GLN A 331 -33.76 3.95 -9.71
C GLN A 331 -33.91 3.35 -8.30
N TYR A 332 -32.88 2.67 -7.80
CA TYR A 332 -32.90 2.14 -6.44
C TYR A 332 -33.00 3.26 -5.40
N LEU A 333 -32.18 4.29 -5.52
CA LEU A 333 -32.15 5.40 -4.55
C LEU A 333 -33.39 6.30 -4.63
N SER A 334 -34.04 6.40 -5.79
CA SER A 334 -35.28 7.18 -5.93
C SER A 334 -36.47 6.57 -5.17
N THR A 335 -36.39 5.30 -4.76
CA THR A 335 -37.40 4.67 -3.88
C THR A 335 -37.33 5.13 -2.44
N PHE A 336 -36.24 5.82 -2.03
CA PHE A 336 -36.07 6.31 -0.67
C PHE A 336 -36.58 7.75 -0.54
N PRO A 337 -37.20 8.12 0.60
CA PRO A 337 -37.58 9.51 0.88
C PRO A 337 -36.38 10.46 0.83
N LYS A 338 -36.62 11.72 0.46
CA LYS A 338 -35.57 12.75 0.37
C LYS A 338 -34.79 12.89 1.67
N GLU A 339 -35.47 12.76 2.81
CA GLU A 339 -34.89 12.85 4.16
C GLU A 339 -33.86 11.73 4.41
N THR A 340 -34.08 10.55 3.83
CA THR A 340 -33.11 9.44 3.90
C THR A 340 -31.87 9.76 3.07
N LEU A 341 -32.06 10.37 1.91
CA LEU A 341 -30.96 10.78 1.04
C LEU A 341 -30.22 12.02 1.59
N GLU A 342 -30.86 12.90 2.35
CA GLU A 342 -30.19 14.06 2.96
C GLU A 342 -29.45 13.70 4.26
N ASN A 343 -29.82 12.60 4.92
CA ASN A 343 -29.20 12.18 6.17
C ASN A 343 -28.13 11.10 5.96
N GLN A 344 -26.87 11.43 6.24
CA GLN A 344 -25.72 10.53 6.11
C GLN A 344 -25.93 9.16 6.76
N ARG A 345 -26.41 9.14 8.01
CA ARG A 345 -26.57 7.91 8.79
C ARG A 345 -27.70 7.05 8.21
N ALA A 346 -28.82 7.68 7.87
CA ALA A 346 -29.96 7.00 7.28
C ALA A 346 -29.60 6.41 5.90
N PHE A 347 -28.92 7.18 5.04
CA PHE A 347 -28.40 6.70 3.77
C PHE A 347 -27.47 5.50 3.96
N PHE A 348 -26.49 5.60 4.86
CA PHE A 348 -25.55 4.51 5.11
C PHE A 348 -26.24 3.23 5.58
N GLN A 349 -27.15 3.33 6.55
CA GLN A 349 -27.81 2.17 7.16
C GLN A 349 -28.88 1.55 6.27
N ASN A 350 -29.69 2.38 5.60
CA ASN A 350 -30.90 1.92 4.91
C ASN A 350 -30.69 1.72 3.40
N ALA A 351 -29.83 2.52 2.77
CA ALA A 351 -29.62 2.46 1.33
C ALA A 351 -28.33 1.73 0.95
N TYR A 352 -27.18 2.06 1.57
CA TYR A 352 -25.89 1.47 1.20
C TYR A 352 -25.66 0.08 1.82
N LEU A 353 -25.73 -0.03 3.15
CA LEU A 353 -25.38 -1.25 3.88
C LEU A 353 -26.09 -2.53 3.38
N PRO A 354 -27.38 -2.51 3.00
CA PRO A 354 -28.08 -3.72 2.56
C PRO A 354 -27.62 -4.29 1.21
N VAL A 355 -27.01 -3.45 0.36
CA VAL A 355 -26.65 -3.78 -1.03
C VAL A 355 -25.15 -3.74 -1.31
N ARG A 356 -24.34 -3.23 -0.37
CA ARG A 356 -22.89 -2.99 -0.56
C ARG A 356 -22.07 -4.21 -1.02
N ASP A 357 -22.55 -5.41 -0.70
CA ASP A 357 -21.88 -6.69 -0.94
C ASP A 357 -22.49 -7.45 -2.13
N GLU A 358 -23.73 -7.12 -2.50
CA GLU A 358 -24.54 -7.89 -3.46
C GLU A 358 -25.29 -6.96 -4.41
N PHE A 359 -24.66 -5.86 -4.84
CA PHE A 359 -25.31 -4.79 -5.61
C PHE A 359 -25.94 -5.32 -6.91
N ILE A 360 -25.24 -6.18 -7.66
CA ILE A 360 -25.76 -6.72 -8.91
C ILE A 360 -27.02 -7.55 -8.68
N GLU A 361 -27.03 -8.44 -7.69
CA GLU A 361 -28.19 -9.30 -7.41
C GLU A 361 -29.37 -8.50 -6.84
N LYS A 362 -29.11 -7.62 -5.88
CA LYS A 362 -30.16 -6.90 -5.13
C LYS A 362 -30.69 -5.65 -5.82
N VAL A 363 -29.90 -5.03 -6.69
CA VAL A 363 -30.25 -3.77 -7.35
C VAL A 363 -30.38 -3.95 -8.86
N VAL A 364 -29.35 -4.44 -9.54
CA VAL A 364 -29.33 -4.51 -11.01
C VAL A 364 -30.25 -5.62 -11.56
N LYS A 365 -30.26 -6.80 -10.93
CA LYS A 365 -31.06 -7.97 -11.34
C LYS A 365 -32.42 -8.04 -10.66
N ARG A 366 -32.75 -7.08 -9.78
CA ARG A 366 -34.01 -7.09 -9.03
C ARG A 366 -35.18 -7.13 -10.02
N LYS A 367 -35.81 -8.31 -10.15
CA LYS A 367 -37.10 -8.42 -10.85
C LYS A 367 -38.09 -7.54 -10.09
N LYS A 368 -38.81 -6.68 -10.82
CA LYS A 368 -39.93 -5.88 -10.29
C LYS A 368 -40.79 -6.77 -9.39
N SER A 369 -40.65 -6.60 -8.07
CA SER A 369 -41.44 -7.36 -7.10
C SER A 369 -42.79 -6.67 -6.95
N GLY A 370 -43.80 -7.14 -7.68
CA GLY A 370 -45.23 -7.14 -7.34
C GLY A 370 -46.00 -5.82 -7.15
N ILE A 371 -45.39 -4.74 -6.64
CA ILE A 371 -46.10 -3.50 -6.30
C ILE A 371 -46.04 -2.48 -7.43
N ASP A 372 -44.94 -2.44 -8.20
CA ASP A 372 -44.78 -1.50 -9.33
C ASP A 372 -45.62 -1.88 -10.57
N ALA A 373 -46.14 -3.12 -10.62
CA ALA A 373 -47.01 -3.57 -11.70
C ALA A 373 -48.46 -3.06 -11.55
N TYR A 374 -48.83 -2.48 -10.40
CA TYR A 374 -50.19 -2.01 -10.14
C TYR A 374 -50.41 -0.52 -10.40
N PHE A 375 -49.33 0.24 -10.62
CA PHE A 375 -49.40 1.69 -10.88
C PHE A 375 -48.73 2.10 -12.20
N SER A 376 -48.53 1.16 -13.14
CA SER A 376 -48.11 1.45 -14.52
C SER A 376 -49.31 1.53 -15.45
#